data_AF-A0A7X1LSV5-F1
#
_entry.id   AF-A0A7X1LSV5-F1
#
_cell.length_a   1.000
_cell.length_b   1.000
_cell.length_c   1.000
_cell.angle_alpha   90.00
_cell.angle_beta   90.00
_cell.angle_gamma   90.00
#
_symmetry.space_group_name_H-M   'P 1'
#
loop_
_entity.id
_entity.type
_entity.pdbx_description
1 polymer ?
#
loop_
_entity_poly.entity_id
_entity_poly.type
_entity_poly.pdbx_seq_one_letter_code
_entity_poly.pdbx_strand_id
1 'polypeptide(L)'
;MYKEAPWQPGPKDLPFAISLINPHGDRHLAFNDEDGRFYRLWQYKSPEPLHTGQAILLRPSDIKFSMLWAMKHPTHPRSEALIDEVAVGAKAAVMHFAQAAQAPMQR
;
A
#
# COMPACT_ATOMS: atom_id res chain seq x y z
N MET A 1 -17.16 -7.35 9.27
CA MET A 1 -15.86 -7.26 8.58
C MET A 1 -15.21 -8.64 8.73
N TYR A 2 -15.06 -9.41 7.64
CA TYR A 2 -14.42 -10.73 7.73
C TYR A 2 -12.92 -10.54 8.01
N LYS A 3 -12.44 -11.13 9.09
CA LYS A 3 -11.02 -11.12 9.44
C LYS A 3 -10.32 -12.13 8.52
N GLU A 4 -9.34 -11.68 7.74
CA GLU A 4 -8.58 -12.53 6.84
C GLU A 4 -7.80 -13.58 7.62
N ALA A 5 -7.80 -14.82 7.12
CA ALA A 5 -7.00 -15.90 7.69
C ALA A 5 -5.51 -15.60 7.42
N PRO A 6 -4.61 -15.82 8.40
CA PRO A 6 -3.19 -15.70 8.17
C PRO A 6 -2.76 -16.64 7.05
N TRP A 7 -2.13 -16.07 6.04
CA TRP A 7 -1.58 -16.78 4.88
C TRP A 7 -0.20 -16.20 4.58
N GLN A 8 0.58 -16.85 3.72
CA GLN A 8 1.84 -16.31 3.21
C GLN A 8 1.93 -16.65 1.72
N PRO A 9 2.10 -15.65 0.84
CA PRO A 9 2.21 -15.91 -0.59
C PRO A 9 3.45 -16.74 -0.91
N GLY A 10 3.26 -17.81 -1.67
CA GLY A 10 4.34 -18.60 -2.25
C GLY A 10 4.82 -18.01 -3.58
N PRO A 11 5.91 -18.55 -4.18
CA PRO A 11 6.46 -18.04 -5.43
C PRO A 11 5.47 -17.97 -6.61
N LYS A 12 4.43 -18.81 -6.61
CA LYS A 12 3.38 -18.83 -7.64
C LYS A 12 2.30 -17.76 -7.42
N ASP A 13 2.23 -17.18 -6.23
CA ASP A 13 1.22 -16.19 -5.82
C ASP A 13 1.76 -14.75 -5.90
N LEU A 14 3.00 -14.58 -6.38
CA LEU A 14 3.69 -13.30 -6.52
C LEU A 14 3.74 -12.89 -8.00
N PRO A 15 2.67 -12.28 -8.54
CA PRO A 15 2.62 -11.86 -9.94
C PRO A 15 3.51 -10.65 -10.24
N PHE A 16 4.14 -10.04 -9.22
CA PHE A 16 4.92 -8.81 -9.35
C PHE A 16 6.31 -8.98 -8.73
N ALA A 17 7.28 -8.24 -9.28
CA ALA A 17 8.67 -8.28 -8.82
C ALA A 17 8.84 -7.72 -7.39
N ILE A 18 8.02 -6.75 -6.98
CA ILE A 18 8.10 -6.13 -5.66
C ILE A 18 6.93 -6.60 -4.80
N SER A 19 7.25 -7.35 -3.74
CA SER A 19 6.29 -7.87 -2.77
C SER A 19 6.53 -7.27 -1.39
N LEU A 20 5.47 -6.78 -0.77
CA LEU A 20 5.44 -6.06 0.50
C LEU A 20 4.61 -6.87 1.50
N ILE A 21 5.18 -8.00 1.88
CA ILE A 21 4.51 -9.05 2.65
C ILE A 21 4.50 -8.69 4.13
N ASN A 22 3.32 -8.68 4.75
CA ASN A 22 3.22 -8.72 6.21
C ASN A 22 3.29 -10.18 6.71
N PRO A 23 4.30 -10.57 7.50
CA PRO A 23 4.41 -11.94 8.04
C PRO A 23 3.23 -12.37 8.94
N HIS A 24 2.40 -11.43 9.40
CA HIS A 24 1.19 -11.73 10.18
C HIS A 24 -0.05 -12.02 9.32
N GLY A 25 0.07 -11.95 7.98
CA GLY A 25 -0.92 -12.47 7.05
C GLY A 25 -2.14 -11.60 6.75
N ASP A 26 -2.24 -10.40 7.34
CA ASP A 26 -3.41 -9.50 7.19
C ASP A 26 -3.22 -8.38 6.14
N ARG A 27 -2.00 -8.22 5.61
CA ARG A 27 -1.57 -7.09 4.78
C ARG A 27 -0.57 -7.52 3.71
N HIS A 28 -0.97 -8.46 2.86
CA HIS A 28 -0.17 -8.80 1.69
C HIS A 28 -0.37 -7.78 0.59
N LEU A 29 0.66 -6.97 0.39
CA LEU A 29 0.70 -5.97 -0.67
C LEU A 29 1.80 -6.31 -1.67
N ALA A 30 1.64 -5.80 -2.88
CA ALA A 30 2.67 -5.78 -3.88
C ALA A 30 2.65 -4.43 -4.60
N PHE A 31 3.76 -4.09 -5.23
CA PHE A 31 3.87 -2.93 -6.10
C PHE A 31 4.24 -3.40 -7.50
N ASN A 32 3.42 -3.04 -8.48
CA ASN A 32 3.67 -3.35 -9.87
C ASN A 32 4.53 -2.24 -10.49
N ASP A 33 5.76 -2.58 -10.87
CA ASP A 33 6.71 -1.64 -11.48
C ASP A 33 6.34 -1.28 -12.93
N GLU A 34 5.48 -2.06 -13.59
CA GLU A 34 5.05 -1.77 -14.96
C GLU A 34 4.03 -0.62 -15.03
N ASP A 35 3.14 -0.51 -14.04
CA ASP A 35 2.04 0.47 -14.06
C ASP A 35 2.00 1.42 -12.86
N GLY A 36 2.94 1.30 -11.93
CA GLY A 36 3.07 2.17 -10.76
C GLY A 36 1.89 2.05 -9.80
N ARG A 37 1.34 0.84 -9.60
CA ARG A 37 0.18 0.59 -8.72
C ARG A 37 0.48 -0.39 -7.61
N PHE A 38 -0.18 -0.17 -6.47
CA PHE A 38 -0.24 -1.15 -5.41
C PHE A 38 -1.34 -2.16 -5.70
N TYR A 39 -1.09 -3.40 -5.28
CA TYR A 39 -2.04 -4.48 -5.33
C TYR A 39 -2.15 -5.15 -3.98
N ARG A 40 -3.38 -5.51 -3.60
CA ARG A 40 -3.61 -6.46 -2.53
C ARG A 40 -3.54 -7.87 -3.10
N LEU A 41 -2.72 -8.70 -2.48
CA LEU A 41 -2.58 -10.11 -2.85
C LEU A 41 -3.59 -10.96 -2.09
N TRP A 42 -4.05 -12.02 -2.74
CA TRP A 42 -5.05 -12.94 -2.22
C TRP A 42 -4.64 -14.38 -2.48
N GLN A 43 -5.01 -15.28 -1.57
CA GLN A 43 -4.67 -16.70 -1.70
C GLN A 43 -5.47 -17.40 -2.82
N TYR A 44 -6.74 -17.04 -2.99
CA TYR A 44 -7.67 -17.80 -3.86
C TYR A 44 -8.36 -16.94 -4.92
N LYS A 45 -7.88 -15.71 -5.16
CA LYS A 45 -8.40 -14.83 -6.21
C LYS A 45 -7.31 -13.93 -6.76
N SER A 46 -7.59 -13.29 -7.88
CA SER A 46 -6.67 -12.36 -8.52
C SER A 46 -6.30 -11.19 -7.61
N PRO A 47 -5.09 -10.62 -7.75
CA PRO A 47 -4.71 -9.39 -7.07
C PRO A 47 -5.70 -8.26 -7.37
N GLU A 48 -6.02 -7.47 -6.35
CA GLU A 48 -6.93 -6.33 -6.49
C GLU A 48 -6.13 -5.03 -6.45
N PRO A 49 -6.34 -4.11 -7.40
CA PRO A 49 -5.65 -2.83 -7.39
C PRO A 49 -6.06 -2.04 -6.14
N LEU A 50 -5.08 -1.42 -5.51
CA LEU A 50 -5.25 -0.61 -4.31
C LEU A 50 -4.86 0.82 -4.62
N HIS A 51 -5.67 1.78 -4.17
CA HIS A 51 -5.31 3.19 -4.25
C HIS A 51 -4.08 3.45 -3.36
N THR A 52 -3.10 4.23 -3.81
CA THR A 52 -1.82 4.38 -3.09
C THR A 52 -2.01 4.95 -1.69
N GLY A 53 -2.97 5.87 -1.52
CA GLY A 53 -3.33 6.38 -0.21
C GLY A 53 -3.79 5.29 0.77
N GLN A 54 -4.47 4.24 0.31
CA GLN A 54 -4.86 3.10 1.14
C GLN A 54 -3.65 2.22 1.48
N ALA A 55 -2.75 1.98 0.51
CA ALA A 55 -1.53 1.21 0.73
C ALA A 55 -0.64 1.85 1.81
N ILE A 56 -0.49 3.17 1.78
CA ILE A 56 0.29 3.94 2.75
C ILE A 56 -0.28 3.81 4.16
N LEU A 57 -1.59 3.79 4.33
CA LEU A 57 -2.21 3.59 5.64
C LEU A 57 -1.93 2.20 6.22
N LEU A 58 -1.70 1.19 5.36
CA LEU A 58 -1.34 -0.16 5.81
C LEU A 58 0.14 -0.27 6.21
N ARG A 59 1.02 0.39 5.46
CA ARG A 59 2.47 0.43 5.71
C ARG A 59 3.12 1.73 5.19
N PRO A 60 3.22 2.78 6.01
CA PRO A 60 3.69 4.11 5.55
C PRO A 60 5.09 4.12 4.92
N SER A 61 5.98 3.21 5.35
CA SER A 61 7.35 3.12 4.82
C SER A 61 7.41 2.75 3.33
N ASP A 62 6.34 2.22 2.76
CA ASP A 62 6.30 1.77 1.38
C ASP A 62 6.03 2.92 0.38
N ILE A 63 5.82 4.15 0.87
CA ILE A 63 5.84 5.40 0.09
C ILE A 63 7.07 5.53 -0.80
N LYS A 64 8.21 4.94 -0.39
CA LYS A 64 9.47 4.96 -1.13
C LYS A 64 9.34 4.35 -2.53
N PHE A 65 8.49 3.33 -2.71
CA PHE A 65 8.31 2.67 -4.00
C PHE A 65 7.62 3.62 -4.98
N SER A 66 6.57 4.31 -4.53
CA SER A 66 5.87 5.32 -5.31
C SER A 66 6.81 6.44 -5.77
N MET A 67 7.62 6.97 -4.86
CA MET A 67 8.54 8.07 -5.17
C MET A 67 9.63 7.64 -6.14
N LEU A 68 10.25 6.47 -5.92
CA LEU A 68 11.26 5.92 -6.83
C LEU A 68 10.68 5.65 -8.22
N TRP A 69 9.46 5.11 -8.28
CA TRP A 69 8.79 4.83 -9.54
C TRP A 69 8.49 6.11 -10.32
N ALA A 70 7.92 7.13 -9.68
CA ALA A 70 7.61 8.40 -10.33
C ALA A 70 8.87 9.11 -10.83
N MET A 71 9.98 9.05 -10.07
CA MET A 71 11.28 9.59 -10.49
C MET A 71 11.86 8.86 -11.70
N LYS A 72 11.66 7.54 -11.82
CA LYS A 72 12.11 6.75 -12.97
C LYS A 72 11.23 6.93 -14.21
N HIS A 73 9.99 7.36 -14.04
CA HIS A 73 8.99 7.48 -15.11
C HIS A 73 8.43 8.91 -15.22
N PRO A 74 9.26 9.96 -15.38
CA PRO A 74 8.81 11.35 -15.25
C PRO A 74 7.77 11.76 -16.29
N THR A 75 7.70 11.09 -17.45
CA THR A 75 6.74 11.39 -18.53
C THR A 75 5.51 10.48 -18.52
N HIS A 76 5.45 9.51 -17.60
CA HIS A 76 4.31 8.59 -17.55
C HIS A 76 3.10 9.30 -16.91
N PRO A 77 1.89 9.26 -17.50
CA PRO A 77 0.71 9.98 -16.98
C PRO A 77 0.34 9.65 -15.53
N ARG A 78 0.73 8.46 -15.08
CA ARG A 78 0.54 8.00 -13.70
C ARG A 78 1.40 8.72 -12.67
N SER A 79 2.56 9.27 -13.05
CA SER A 79 3.57 9.74 -12.10
C SER A 79 3.09 10.89 -11.23
N GLU A 80 2.46 11.90 -11.82
CA GLU A 80 1.86 13.00 -11.07
C GLU A 80 0.73 12.51 -10.16
N ALA A 81 -0.20 11.72 -10.71
CA ALA A 81 -1.29 11.14 -9.94
C ALA A 81 -0.77 10.30 -8.76
N LEU A 82 0.32 9.56 -8.95
CA LEU A 82 0.91 8.72 -7.91
C LEU A 82 1.50 9.56 -6.77
N ILE A 83 2.16 10.67 -7.10
CA ILE A 83 2.67 11.64 -6.12
C ILE A 83 1.52 12.29 -5.33
N ASP A 84 0.43 12.66 -6.01
CA ASP A 84 -0.74 13.24 -5.35
C ASP A 84 -1.42 12.25 -4.40
N GLU A 85 -1.61 11.00 -4.83
CA GLU A 85 -2.17 9.95 -3.97
C GLU A 85 -1.29 9.69 -2.74
N VAL A 86 0.03 9.77 -2.91
CA VAL A 86 1.00 9.69 -1.82
C VAL A 86 0.78 10.82 -0.82
N ALA A 87 0.69 12.06 -1.30
CA ALA A 87 0.48 13.23 -0.45
C ALA A 87 -0.84 13.15 0.31
N VAL A 88 -1.92 12.70 -0.34
CA VAL A 88 -3.23 12.48 0.29
C VAL A 88 -3.15 11.39 1.36
N GLY A 89 -2.49 10.27 1.08
CA GLY A 89 -2.29 9.18 2.04
C GLY A 89 -1.48 9.60 3.26
N ALA A 90 -0.37 10.32 3.04
CA ALA A 90 0.47 10.85 4.11
C ALA A 90 -0.30 11.84 5.00
N LYS A 91 -1.07 12.76 4.39
CA LYS A 91 -1.96 13.68 5.12
C LYS A 91 -2.98 12.91 5.97
N ALA A 92 -3.63 11.90 5.41
CA ALA A 92 -4.60 11.08 6.13
C ALA A 92 -3.96 10.37 7.34
N ALA A 93 -2.76 9.81 7.18
CA ALA A 93 -2.02 9.19 8.26
C ALA A 93 -1.69 10.18 9.39
N VAL A 94 -1.17 11.36 9.04
CA VAL A 94 -0.85 12.43 10.01
C VAL A 94 -2.10 12.88 10.76
N MET A 95 -3.21 13.12 10.06
CA MET A 95 -4.48 13.52 10.67
C MET A 95 -5.02 12.44 11.61
N HIS A 96 -4.92 11.16 11.24
CA HIS A 96 -5.33 10.05 12.09
C HIS A 96 -4.55 10.02 13.41
N PHE A 97 -3.21 10.14 13.36
CA PHE A 97 -2.39 10.14 14.57
C PHE A 97 -2.59 11.41 15.41
N ALA A 98 -2.78 12.57 14.79
CA ALA A 98 -3.09 13.81 15.50
C ALA A 98 -4.42 13.70 16.27
N GLN A 99 -5.45 13.12 15.65
CA GLN A 99 -6.73 12.85 16.31
C GLN A 99 -6.59 11.83 17.44
N ALA A 100 -5.85 10.74 17.21
CA ALA A 100 -5.61 9.71 18.23
C ALA A 100 -4.86 10.27 19.45
N ALA A 101 -3.92 11.19 19.24
CA ALA A 101 -3.18 11.85 20.33
C ALA A 101 -4.04 12.85 21.13
N GLN A 102 -5.10 13.40 20.54
CA GLN A 102 -6.04 14.30 21.21
C GLN A 102 -7.22 13.57 21.87
N ALA A 103 -7.41 12.27 21.57
CA ALA A 103 -8.45 11.48 22.18
C ALA A 103 -8.15 11.26 23.68
N PRO A 104 -9.12 11.47 24.59
CA PRO A 104 -8.92 11.16 26.00
C PRO A 104 -8.61 9.67 26.15
N MET A 105 -7.51 9.31 26.81
CA MET A 105 -7.23 7.91 27.17
C MET A 105 -8.37 7.41 28.05
N GLN A 106 -9.25 6.56 27.49
CA GLN A 106 -10.11 5.72 28.32
C GLN A 106 -9.20 4.78 29.09
N ARG A 107 -9.03 5.08 30.39
CA ARG A 107 -8.41 4.19 31.38
C ARG A 107 -9.41 3.13 31.84
#